data_AF-A0A3N7CN70-F1
#
_entry.id   AF-A0A3N7CN70-F1
#
_cell.length_a   1.000
_cell.length_b   1.000
_cell.length_c   1.000
_cell.angle_alpha   90.00
_cell.angle_beta   90.00
_cell.angle_gamma   90.00
#
_symmetry.space_group_name_H-M   'P 1'
#
loop_
_entity.id
_entity.type
_entity.pdbx_description
1 polymer ?
#
loop_
_entity_poly.entity_id
_entity_poly.type
_entity_poly.pdbx_seq_one_letter_code
_entity_poly.pdbx_strand_id
1 'polypeptide(L)' 'MNIDFSKMKTAGQLQAEKIQAEREAVMASRRAAYLAESDPLRLEADYDALSQGLEPDYSAWLASVAAIKARYPLPVIPAA' A
#
# COMPACT_ATOMS: atom_id res chain seq x y z
N MET A 1 27.30 -12.35 36.09
CA MET A 1 26.80 -11.91 34.78
C MET A 1 25.27 -11.83 34.90
N ASN A 2 24.71 -10.63 35.07
CA ASN A 2 23.27 -10.47 35.24
C ASN A 2 22.64 -10.27 33.86
N ILE A 3 21.79 -11.20 33.43
CA ILE A 3 21.01 -11.04 32.21
C ILE A 3 19.95 -9.96 32.48
N ASP A 4 19.93 -8.93 31.64
CA ASP A 4 18.91 -7.88 31.68
C ASP A 4 17.68 -8.35 30.89
N PHE A 5 16.71 -8.92 31.60
CA PHE A 5 15.47 -9.44 31.02
C PHE A 5 14.52 -8.32 30.52
N SER A 6 14.80 -7.04 30.81
CA SER A 6 14.06 -5.90 30.27
C SER A 6 14.17 -5.80 28.74
N LYS A 7 15.23 -6.39 28.16
CA LYS A 7 15.47 -6.38 26.70
C LYS A 7 14.92 -7.61 25.97
N MET A 8 14.29 -8.54 26.69
CA MET A 8 13.71 -9.74 26.07
C MET A 8 12.33 -9.40 25.48
N LYS A 9 12.21 -9.48 24.15
CA LYS A 9 10.92 -9.28 23.48
C LYS A 9 10.01 -10.48 23.72
N THR A 10 8.74 -10.23 23.99
CA THR A 10 7.73 -11.28 24.07
C THR A 10 7.41 -11.82 22.69
N ALA A 11 6.86 -13.05 22.61
CA ALA A 11 6.41 -13.63 21.35
C ALA A 11 5.38 -12.73 20.63
N GLY A 12 4.51 -12.05 21.39
CA GLY A 12 3.54 -11.09 20.83
C GLY A 12 4.21 -9.84 20.25
N GLN A 13 5.25 -9.30 20.91
CA GLN A 13 6.01 -8.15 20.39
C GLN A 13 6.75 -8.50 19.08
N LEU A 14 7.38 -9.67 19.03
CA LEU A 14 8.04 -10.15 17.81
C LEU A 14 7.06 -10.33 16.65
N GLN A 15 5.87 -10.86 16.93
CA GLN A 15 4.84 -11.04 15.92
C GLN A 15 4.28 -9.70 15.41
N ALA A 16 4.05 -8.74 16.31
CA ALA A 16 3.60 -7.40 15.94
C ALA A 16 4.62 -6.66 15.07
N GLU A 17 5.91 -6.75 15.43
CA GLU A 17 7.00 -6.17 14.63
C GLU A 17 7.08 -6.80 13.24
N LYS A 18 6.91 -8.13 13.15
CA LYS A 18 6.89 -8.84 11.87
C LYS A 18 5.73 -8.37 10.98
N ILE A 19 4.52 -8.31 11.53
CA ILE A 19 3.33 -7.83 10.80
C ILE A 19 3.53 -6.38 10.34
N GLN A 20 4.11 -5.54 11.19
CA GLN A 20 4.38 -4.15 10.86
C GLN A 20 5.41 -4.04 9.72
N ALA A 21 6.51 -4.78 9.79
CA ALA A 21 7.53 -4.79 8.74
C ALA A 21 6.97 -5.30 7.40
N GLU A 22 6.16 -6.36 7.41
CA GLU A 22 5.47 -6.88 6.23
C GLU A 22 4.51 -5.83 5.64
N ARG A 23 3.75 -5.13 6.51
CA ARG A 23 2.83 -4.07 6.09
C ARG A 23 3.57 -2.91 5.41
N GLU A 24 4.69 -2.48 5.98
CA GLU A 24 5.52 -1.41 5.43
C GLU A 24 6.10 -1.80 4.06
N ALA A 25 6.59 -3.03 3.93
CA ALA A 25 7.09 -3.56 2.66
C ALA A 25 6.00 -3.56 1.58
N VAL A 26 4.80 -4.08 1.89
CA VAL A 26 3.65 -4.07 0.97
C VAL A 26 3.25 -2.64 0.59
N MET A 27 3.24 -1.71 1.54
CA MET A 27 2.92 -0.30 1.27
C MET A 27 3.96 0.36 0.35
N ALA A 28 5.24 0.04 0.52
CA ALA A 28 6.30 0.50 -0.38
C ALA A 28 6.09 -0.04 -1.80
N SER A 29 5.78 -1.33 -1.95
CA SER A 29 5.46 -1.94 -3.27
C SER A 29 4.24 -1.29 -3.92
N ARG A 30 3.16 -1.04 -3.15
CA ARG A 30 1.98 -0.32 -3.66
C ARG A 30 2.33 1.08 -4.15
N ARG A 31 3.12 1.84 -3.38
CA ARG A 31 3.52 3.20 -3.76
C ARG A 31 4.31 3.20 -5.08
N ALA A 32 5.27 2.30 -5.22
CA ALA A 32 6.04 2.18 -6.46
C ALA A 32 5.15 1.80 -7.66
N ALA A 33 4.22 0.86 -7.47
CA ALA A 33 3.28 0.45 -8.51
C ALA A 33 2.29 1.56 -8.90
N TYR A 34 1.76 2.34 -7.95
CA TYR A 34 0.87 3.46 -8.27
C TYR A 34 1.58 4.49 -9.15
N LEU A 35 2.81 4.89 -8.79
CA LEU A 35 3.62 5.84 -9.56
C LEU A 35 3.88 5.35 -10.99
N ALA A 36 4.11 4.05 -11.17
CA ALA A 36 4.44 3.48 -12.47
C ALA A 36 3.23 3.13 -13.34
N GLU A 37 2.12 2.68 -12.74
CA GLU A 37 1.01 2.01 -13.44
C GLU A 37 -0.32 2.76 -13.35
N SER A 38 -0.56 3.54 -12.29
CA SER A 38 -1.87 4.19 -12.04
C SER A 38 -1.82 5.69 -12.26
N ASP A 39 -0.81 6.38 -11.73
CA ASP A 39 -0.72 7.84 -11.76
C ASP A 39 -0.70 8.42 -13.19
N PRO A 40 -0.01 7.80 -14.19
CA PRO A 40 -0.12 8.23 -15.58
C PRO A 40 -1.55 8.17 -16.13
N LEU A 41 -2.32 7.12 -15.77
CA LEU A 41 -3.71 6.98 -16.23
C LEU A 41 -4.60 8.10 -15.69
N ARG A 42 -4.38 8.50 -14.44
CA ARG A 42 -5.11 9.62 -13.84
C ARG A 42 -4.75 10.93 -14.52
N LEU A 43 -3.46 11.16 -14.78
CA LEU A 43 -2.97 12.36 -15.44
C LEU A 43 -3.59 12.54 -16.84
N GLU A 44 -3.62 11.48 -17.64
CA GLU A 44 -4.25 11.52 -18.97
C GLU A 44 -5.75 11.81 -18.88
N ALA A 45 -6.47 11.14 -17.96
CA ALA A 45 -7.90 11.38 -17.75
C ALA A 45 -8.20 12.83 -17.32
N ASP A 46 -7.38 13.39 -16.44
CA ASP A 46 -7.47 14.79 -16.00
C ASP A 46 -7.26 15.76 -17.16
N TYR A 47 -6.22 15.51 -17.97
CA TYR A 47 -5.90 16.34 -19.12
C TYR A 47 -6.99 16.31 -20.19
N ASP A 48 -7.46 15.11 -20.55
CA ASP A 48 -8.49 14.93 -21.57
C ASP A 48 -9.77 15.66 -21.18
N ALA A 49 -10.21 15.50 -19.94
CA ALA A 49 -11.40 16.17 -19.41
C ALA A 49 -11.23 17.70 -19.37
N LEU A 50 -10.09 18.19 -18.88
CA LEU A 50 -9.79 19.62 -18.88
C LEU A 50 -9.81 20.20 -20.30
N SER A 51 -9.23 19.50 -21.27
CA SER A 51 -9.16 19.95 -22.67
C SER A 51 -10.52 20.03 -23.36
N GLN A 52 -11.49 19.24 -22.88
CA GLN A 52 -12.84 19.14 -23.43
C GLN A 52 -13.89 19.90 -22.60
N GLY A 53 -13.52 20.43 -21.42
CA GLY A 53 -14.46 21.04 -20.48
C GLY A 53 -15.44 20.03 -19.87
N LEU A 54 -14.99 18.79 -19.67
CA LEU A 54 -15.77 17.67 -19.12
C LEU A 54 -15.23 17.26 -17.74
N GLU A 55 -15.91 16.31 -17.11
CA GLU A 55 -15.40 15.61 -15.92
C GLU A 55 -14.49 14.44 -16.33
N PRO A 56 -13.40 14.15 -15.58
CA PRO A 56 -12.51 13.01 -15.86
C PRO A 56 -13.18 11.65 -15.74
N ASP A 57 -12.91 10.76 -16.72
CA ASP A 57 -13.22 9.34 -16.60
C ASP A 57 -12.06 8.57 -15.95
N TYR A 58 -12.23 8.22 -14.68
CA TYR A 58 -11.24 7.51 -13.90
C TYR A 58 -11.36 5.97 -13.94
N SER A 59 -12.18 5.40 -14.81
CA SER A 59 -12.43 3.96 -14.86
C SER A 59 -11.14 3.12 -14.98
N ALA A 60 -10.24 3.52 -15.88
CA ALA A 60 -8.95 2.84 -16.08
C ALA A 60 -8.04 2.96 -14.85
N TRP A 61 -7.98 4.15 -14.22
CA TRP A 61 -7.22 4.36 -13.00
C TRP A 61 -7.73 3.48 -11.85
N LEU A 62 -9.04 3.42 -11.64
CA LEU A 62 -9.67 2.59 -10.62
C LEU A 62 -9.37 1.10 -10.83
N ALA A 63 -9.42 0.62 -12.08
CA ALA A 63 -9.08 -0.75 -12.43
C ALA A 63 -7.61 -1.08 -12.13
N SER A 64 -6.69 -0.18 -12.49
CA SER A 64 -5.25 -0.30 -12.20
C SER A 64 -5.00 -0.36 -10.69
N VAL A 65 -5.60 0.56 -9.91
CA VAL A 65 -5.50 0.57 -8.45
C VAL A 65 -6.05 -0.71 -7.83
N ALA A 66 -7.17 -1.22 -8.31
CA ALA A 66 -7.75 -2.48 -7.82
C ALA A 66 -6.81 -3.67 -8.08
N ALA A 67 -6.21 -3.76 -9.28
CA ALA A 67 -5.24 -4.79 -9.63
C ALA A 67 -3.98 -4.72 -8.75
N ILE A 68 -3.45 -3.53 -8.49
CA ILE A 68 -2.29 -3.32 -7.60
C ILE A 68 -2.61 -3.76 -6.17
N LYS A 69 -3.80 -3.42 -5.66
CA LYS A 69 -4.23 -3.84 -4.32
C LYS A 69 -4.38 -5.34 -4.19
N ALA A 70 -4.84 -6.02 -5.25
CA ALA A 70 -4.92 -7.47 -5.33
C ALA A 70 -3.53 -8.14 -5.39
N ARG A 71 -2.58 -7.55 -6.15
CA ARG A 71 -1.20 -8.03 -6.26
C ARG A 71 -0.39 -7.85 -4.98
N TYR A 72 -0.67 -6.80 -4.22
CA TYR A 72 0.00 -6.46 -2.96
C TYR A 72 -1.02 -6.33 -1.81
N PRO A 73 -1.59 -7.43 -1.31
CA PRO A 73 -2.57 -7.39 -0.23
C PRO A 73 -1.92 -6.94 1.08
N LEU A 74 -2.62 -6.11 1.87
CA LEU A 74 -2.13 -5.73 3.20
C LEU A 74 -2.24 -6.93 4.15
N PRO A 75 -1.26 -7.15 5.04
CA PRO A 75 -1.36 -8.20 6.03
C PRO A 75 -2.55 -7.95 6.97
N VAL A 76 -3.30 -9.01 7.23
CA VAL A 76 -4.44 -8.99 8.15
C VAL A 76 -3.87 -8.90 9.57
N ILE A 77 -4.22 -7.84 10.30
CA ILE A 77 -3.91 -7.76 11.74
C ILE A 77 -4.94 -8.66 12.43
N PRO A 78 -4.53 -9.76 13.11
CA PRO A 78 -5.48 -10.55 13.88
C PRO A 78 -6.10 -9.65 14.96
N ALA A 79 -7.43 -9.65 15.06
CA ALA A 79 -8.13 -8.91 16.11
C ALA A 79 -7.63 -9.37 17.48
N ALA A 80 -7.36 -8.40 18.36
CA ALA A 80 -6.89 -8.63 19.73
C ALA A 80 -7.95 -9.31 20.61
#